data_AF-A0A5B6W942-F1
#
_entry.id   AF-A0A5B6W942-F1
#
_cell.length_a   1.000
_cell.length_b   1.000
_cell.length_c   1.000
_cell.angle_alpha   90.00
_cell.angle_beta   90.00
_cell.angle_gamma   90.00
#
_symmetry.space_group_name_H-M   'P 1'
#
loop_
_entity.id
_entity.type
_entity.pdbx_description
1 polymer ?
#
loop_
_entity_poly.entity_id
_entity_poly.type
_entity_poly.pdbx_seq_one_letter_code
_entity_poly.pdbx_strand_id
1 'polypeptide(L)'
;MQFVYVLPGWEGCYYLVDVGYRNYEGFLAPFRGQRYHLNEWRQYHQPSTPEGYYNMKHALVYNVIERCFGLLKIRWGILRSTSFYLVRVHN
;
A
#
# COMPACT_ATOMS: atom_id res chain seq x y z
N MET A 1 -2.44 12.66 -1.28
CA MET A 1 -1.04 12.20 -1.17
C MET A 1 -1.05 10.69 -1.32
N GLN A 2 -0.42 10.17 -2.36
CA GLN A 2 -0.06 8.74 -2.43
C GLN A 2 1.19 8.55 -1.58
N PHE A 3 1.19 7.56 -0.69
CA PHE A 3 2.31 7.27 0.18
C PHE A 3 2.94 5.94 -0.22
N VAL A 4 4.26 5.87 -0.07
CA VAL A 4 5.11 4.77 -0.52
C VAL A 4 5.98 4.37 0.68
N TYR A 5 6.02 3.08 1.03
CA TYR A 5 6.66 2.62 2.28
C TYR A 5 7.75 1.61 2.03
N VAL A 6 8.92 1.83 2.61
CA VAL A 6 10.03 0.88 2.52
C VAL A 6 9.84 -0.28 3.49
N LEU A 7 9.77 -1.49 2.95
CA LEU A 7 9.91 -2.75 3.64
C LEU A 7 11.36 -3.24 3.48
N PRO A 8 12.14 -3.33 4.57
CA PRO A 8 13.46 -3.95 4.53
C PRO A 8 13.32 -5.47 4.41
N GLY A 9 13.93 -6.06 3.40
CA GLY A 9 14.06 -7.50 3.18
C GLY A 9 15.53 -7.95 3.19
N TRP A 10 15.75 -9.27 3.18
CA TRP A 10 17.10 -9.85 3.24
C TRP A 10 17.94 -9.60 1.97
N GLU A 11 17.31 -9.25 0.85
CA GLU A 11 17.98 -8.94 -0.44
C GLU A 11 17.73 -7.50 -0.93
N GLY A 12 17.26 -6.58 -0.06
CA GLY A 12 17.06 -5.18 -0.42
C GLY A 12 15.81 -4.52 0.19
N CYS A 13 15.62 -3.24 -0.13
CA CYS A 13 14.51 -2.41 0.32
C CYS A 13 13.41 -2.33 -0.77
N TYR A 14 12.19 -2.73 -0.45
CA TYR A 14 11.04 -2.69 -1.36
C TYR A 14 9.99 -1.68 -0.93
N TYR A 15 9.39 -0.98 -1.86
CA TYR A 15 8.33 -0.03 -1.63
C TYR A 15 6.95 -0.69 -1.73
N LEU A 16 6.21 -0.76 -0.62
CA LEU A 16 4.78 -1.11 -0.63
C LEU A 16 3.99 0.05 -1.24
N VAL A 17 3.22 -0.25 -2.30
CA VAL A 17 2.53 0.76 -3.11
C VAL A 17 1.09 0.37 -3.41
N ASP A 18 0.30 1.35 -3.82
CA ASP A 18 -1.11 1.17 -4.16
C ASP A 18 -1.29 0.50 -5.55
N VAL A 19 -2.50 0.01 -5.84
CA VAL A 19 -2.88 -0.69 -7.08
C VAL A 19 -2.64 0.11 -8.37
N GLY A 20 -2.54 1.44 -8.25
CA GLY A 20 -2.20 2.34 -9.34
C GLY A 20 -0.77 2.19 -9.87
N TYR A 21 0.12 1.60 -9.08
CA TYR A 21 1.50 1.36 -9.47
C TYR A 21 1.66 0.01 -10.19
N ARG A 22 2.67 -0.06 -11.05
CA ARG A 22 3.08 -1.32 -11.67
C ARG A 22 4.03 -2.05 -10.71
N ASN A 23 3.95 -3.38 -10.65
CA ASN A 23 4.98 -4.18 -10.01
C ASN A 23 6.27 -4.14 -10.84
N TYR A 24 7.36 -3.67 -10.24
CA TYR A 24 8.72 -3.68 -10.80
C TYR A 24 9.72 -3.88 -9.65
N GLU A 25 10.99 -4.06 -9.97
CA GLU A 25 12.03 -4.23 -8.95
C GLU A 25 12.02 -3.07 -7.94
N GLY A 26 11.95 -3.40 -6.66
CA GLY A 26 11.80 -2.42 -5.59
C GLY A 26 10.37 -1.94 -5.34
N PHE A 27 9.34 -2.39 -6.06
CA PHE A 27 7.94 -1.97 -5.87
C PHE A 27 7.00 -3.16 -5.72
N LEU A 28 6.17 -3.09 -4.70
CA LEU A 28 5.25 -4.13 -4.25
C LEU A 28 3.82 -3.58 -4.27
N ALA A 29 3.19 -3.68 -5.44
CA ALA A 29 1.78 -3.41 -5.68
C ALA A 29 0.95 -4.70 -5.54
N PRO A 30 -0.33 -4.60 -5.14
CA PRO A 30 -1.20 -5.77 -5.08
C PRO A 30 -1.39 -6.40 -6.47
N PHE A 31 -1.50 -7.72 -6.52
CA PHE A 31 -1.88 -8.44 -7.74
C PHE A 31 -3.29 -8.04 -8.17
N ARG A 32 -3.43 -7.66 -9.44
CA ARG A 32 -4.71 -7.28 -10.03
C ARG A 32 -5.60 -8.51 -10.27
N GLY A 33 -6.91 -8.32 -10.20
CA GLY A 33 -7.88 -9.40 -10.42
C GLY A 33 -7.99 -10.40 -9.27
N GLN A 34 -7.30 -10.15 -8.16
CA GLN A 34 -7.41 -10.93 -6.92
C GLN A 34 -8.09 -10.10 -5.83
N ARG A 35 -8.69 -10.79 -4.87
CA ARG A 35 -9.30 -10.18 -3.67
C ARG A 35 -8.26 -9.36 -2.90
N TYR A 36 -8.70 -8.25 -2.30
CA TYR A 36 -7.82 -7.28 -1.65
C TYR A 36 -8.37 -6.79 -0.29
N HIS A 37 -9.68 -6.85 -0.06
CA HIS A 37 -10.24 -6.28 1.15
C HIS A 37 -10.11 -7.24 2.33
N LEU A 38 -9.64 -6.74 3.48
CA LEU A 38 -9.47 -7.57 4.69
C LEU A 38 -10.74 -8.29 5.16
N ASN A 39 -11.91 -7.72 4.87
CA ASN A 39 -13.20 -8.33 5.20
C ASN A 39 -13.49 -9.58 4.37
N GLU A 40 -12.89 -9.71 3.18
CA GLU A 40 -13.06 -10.86 2.29
C GLU A 40 -12.38 -12.13 2.84
N TRP A 41 -11.53 -12.01 3.88
CA TRP A 41 -10.68 -13.08 4.39
C TRP A 41 -11.07 -13.62 5.78
N ARG A 42 -12.10 -13.06 6.45
CA ARG A 42 -12.28 -13.24 7.91
C ARG A 42 -12.87 -14.58 8.41
N GLN A 43 -13.50 -15.43 7.59
CA GLN A 43 -14.21 -16.61 8.13
C GLN A 43 -14.09 -17.92 7.32
N TYR A 44 -14.18 -17.91 5.98
CA TYR A 44 -14.16 -19.17 5.18
C TYR A 44 -13.50 -19.02 3.80
N HIS A 45 -12.70 -17.98 3.63
CA HIS A 45 -12.21 -17.56 2.33
C HIS A 45 -10.71 -17.38 2.32
N GLN A 46 -9.96 -18.18 3.09
CA GLN A 46 -8.50 -18.08 3.06
C GLN A 46 -7.98 -18.21 1.64
N PRO A 47 -6.95 -17.44 1.28
CA PRO A 47 -6.43 -17.46 -0.07
C PRO A 47 -5.87 -18.84 -0.38
N SER A 48 -6.38 -19.45 -1.46
CA SER A 48 -5.89 -20.72 -1.99
C SER A 48 -4.75 -20.54 -2.98
N THR A 49 -4.56 -19.32 -3.50
CA THR A 49 -3.51 -18.97 -4.45
C THR A 49 -2.39 -18.19 -3.77
N PRO A 50 -1.13 -18.35 -4.21
CA PRO A 50 -0.01 -17.55 -3.73
C PRO A 50 -0.25 -16.04 -3.86
N GLU A 51 -0.87 -15.60 -4.96
CA GLU A 51 -1.21 -14.20 -5.23
C GLU A 51 -2.26 -13.68 -4.25
N GLY A 52 -3.27 -14.50 -3.93
CA GLY A 52 -4.26 -14.17 -2.91
C GLY A 52 -3.62 -14.05 -1.52
N TYR A 53 -2.68 -14.92 -1.18
CA TYR A 53 -1.97 -14.87 0.10
C TYR A 53 -1.12 -13.61 0.20
N TYR A 54 -0.39 -13.29 -0.87
CA TYR A 54 0.34 -12.03 -0.97
C TYR A 54 -0.60 -10.83 -0.80
N ASN A 55 -1.71 -10.76 -1.54
CA ASN A 55 -2.65 -9.64 -1.44
C ASN A 55 -3.26 -9.50 -0.05
N MET A 56 -3.58 -10.61 0.62
CA MET A 56 -4.05 -10.59 2.01
C MET A 56 -2.99 -9.97 2.94
N LYS A 57 -1.72 -10.39 2.82
CA LYS A 57 -0.61 -9.83 3.63
C LYS A 57 -0.36 -8.37 3.28
N HIS A 58 -0.37 -8.02 2.00
CA HIS A 58 -0.26 -6.65 1.52
C HIS A 58 -1.34 -5.76 2.14
N ALA A 59 -2.61 -6.19 2.08
CA ALA A 59 -3.73 -5.45 2.64
C ALA A 59 -3.65 -5.29 4.16
N LEU A 60 -3.09 -6.28 4.88
CA LEU A 60 -2.88 -6.18 6.34
C LEU A 60 -1.87 -5.07 6.67
N VAL A 61 -0.72 -5.05 5.99
CA VAL A 61 0.32 -4.05 6.18
C VAL A 61 -0.18 -2.66 5.75
N TYR A 62 -0.84 -2.59 4.59
CA TYR A 62 -1.42 -1.36 4.06
C TYR A 62 -2.46 -0.75 5.02
N ASN A 63 -3.30 -1.57 5.65
CA ASN A 63 -4.27 -1.11 6.63
C ASN A 63 -3.62 -0.51 7.89
N VAL A 64 -2.52 -1.08 8.39
CA VAL A 64 -1.77 -0.49 9.52
C VAL A 64 -1.24 0.88 9.15
N ILE A 65 -0.63 0.96 7.97
CA ILE A 65 -0.09 2.18 7.39
C ILE A 65 -1.16 3.27 7.25
N GLU A 66 -2.29 2.98 6.62
CA GLU A 66 -3.39 3.93 6.43
C GLU A 66 -3.93 4.43 7.76
N ARG A 67 -4.04 3.55 8.77
CA ARG A 67 -4.45 3.94 10.13
C ARG A 67 -3.44 4.87 10.78
N CYS A 68 -2.14 4.58 10.68
CA CYS A 68 -1.09 5.47 11.16
C CYS A 68 -1.23 6.85 10.51
N PHE A 69 -1.38 6.92 9.18
CA PHE A 69 -1.54 8.18 8.47
C PHE A 69 -2.84 8.91 8.79
N GLY A 70 -3.92 8.17 9.05
CA GLY A 70 -5.16 8.72 9.59
C GLY A 70 -4.90 9.49 10.88
N LEU A 71 -4.15 8.88 11.82
CA LEU A 71 -3.77 9.56 13.07
C LEU A 71 -2.87 10.78 12.83
N LEU A 72 -1.89 10.68 11.93
CA LEU A 72 -1.04 11.82 11.57
C LEU A 72 -1.88 12.97 11.00
N LYS A 73 -2.82 12.69 10.09
CA LYS A 73 -3.70 13.70 9.46
C LYS A 73 -4.65 14.36 10.47
N ILE A 74 -5.10 13.63 11.49
CA ILE A 74 -5.92 14.20 12.58
C ILE A 74 -5.08 15.20 13.39
N ARG A 75 -3.84 14.84 13.71
CA ARG A 75 -2.96 15.68 14.54
C ARG A 75 -2.39 16.88 13.78
N TRP A 76 -2.03 16.72 12.51
CA TRP A 76 -1.38 17.76 11.71
C TRP A 76 -2.24 18.15 10.52
N GLY A 77 -2.89 19.31 10.63
CA GLY A 77 -3.80 19.81 9.61
C GLY A 77 -3.18 20.01 8.22
N ILE A 78 -1.86 20.25 8.16
CA ILE A 78 -1.10 20.40 6.91
C ILE A 78 -1.09 19.13 6.05
N LEU A 79 -1.27 17.94 6.66
CA LEU A 79 -1.29 16.66 5.95
C LEU A 79 -2.66 16.33 5.34
N ARG A 80 -3.69 17.15 5.60
CA ARG A 80 -5.06 16.93 5.10
C ARG A 80 -5.26 17.45 3.68
N SER A 81 -4.49 18.45 3.26
CA SER A 81 -4.54 19.00 1.91
C SER A 81 -3.37 18.49 1.07
N THR A 82 -3.59 18.37 -0.24
CA THR A 82 -2.50 18.19 -1.20
C THR A 82 -1.64 19.45 -1.22
N SER A 83 -0.32 19.30 -1.26
CA SER A 83 0.57 20.45 -1.44
C SER A 83 0.36 21.06 -2.82
N PHE A 84 0.04 22.36 -2.89
CA PHE A 84 -0.14 23.12 -4.12
C PHE A 84 1.17 23.40 -4.89
N TYR A 85 2.28 22.79 -4.49
CA TYR A 85 3.53 22.90 -5.24
C TYR A 85 3.36 22.16 -6.57
N LEU A 86 3.40 22.91 -7.67
CA LEU A 86 3.59 22.36 -9.01
C LEU A 86 4.91 21.58 -9.00
N VAL A 87 4.82 20.26 -8.87
CA VAL A 87 5.95 19.37 -9.13
C VAL A 87 6.23 19.50 -10.62
N ARG A 88 7.29 20.24 -10.99
CA ARG A 88 7.78 20.24 -12.38
C ARG A 88 8.34 18.85 -12.64
N VAL A 89 7.53 17.99 -13.24
CA VAL A 89 8.02 16.75 -13.84
C VAL A 89 8.84 17.20 -15.05
N HIS A 90 10.17 17.21 -14.93
CA HIS A 90 11.03 17.33 -16.10
C HIS A 90 10.88 16.02 -16.88
N ASN A 91 10.25 16.13 -18.05
CA ASN A 91 10.25 15.08 -19.07
C ASN A 91 11.63 14.99 -19.73
#